data_AF-A0A9P5Y1V2-F1
#
_entry.id   AF-A0A9P5Y1V2-F1
#
_cell.length_a   1.000
_cell.length_b   1.000
_cell.length_c   1.000
_cell.angle_alpha   90.00
_cell.angle_beta   90.00
_cell.angle_gamma   90.00
#
_symmetry.space_group_name_H-M   'P 1'
#
loop_
_entity.id
_entity.type
_entity.pdbx_description
1 polymer ?
#
loop_
_entity_poly.entity_id
_entity_poly.type
_entity_poly.pdbx_seq_one_letter_code
_entity_poly.pdbx_strand_id
1 'polypeptide(L)'
;MYSDEDSDSSHSIIKSYSRYISKPYLHLYDEDEARAREHAAWRRRDTKDKPHEPFSLPFSTHVVRHLSELRALHTLTVRDCLVTENVLSGSELDGIELPVYNLCLRFTSETTNMWHILPLCPSLRTLSIFSPFRFDVPVPSDEVWTRCRFFPHLERLTLTHIHSSSLNDLAFALLSVALVSELHITHFKLHTMYGVRDAEILFLLRAIQNAPIEVLVLEGLAEAEPALFSRIGECFESTLVALTLIRRASIRQVGDREITWPRPTWKYAPHLSRLTKLQHFDWNSFCPFTTVPSSSLLDFENGFLEILTDMTEKMKAMVTLSA
;
A
#
# COMPACT_ATOMS: atom_id res chain seq x y z
N MET A 1 -55.12 -4.85 23.28
CA MET A 1 -54.85 -3.42 23.02
C MET A 1 -53.44 -3.13 23.52
N TYR A 2 -52.44 -3.34 22.67
CA TYR A 2 -51.21 -2.55 22.56
C TYR A 2 -50.63 -2.93 21.20
N SER A 3 -50.41 -1.91 20.38
CA SER A 3 -50.08 -1.95 18.97
C SER A 3 -48.57 -2.17 18.78
N ASP A 4 -48.22 -3.21 18.03
CA ASP A 4 -46.92 -3.40 17.40
C ASP A 4 -46.89 -2.60 16.09
N GLU A 5 -46.20 -1.45 16.07
CA GLU A 5 -45.78 -0.80 14.83
C GLU A 5 -44.35 -0.24 14.97
N ASP A 6 -43.58 -0.50 13.92
CA ASP A 6 -42.38 0.20 13.46
C ASP A 6 -41.01 -0.07 14.09
N SER A 7 -40.32 -1.08 13.53
CA SER A 7 -38.84 -1.09 13.46
C SER A 7 -38.34 -1.75 12.18
N ASP A 8 -38.49 -1.10 11.01
CA ASP A 8 -37.91 -1.62 9.76
C ASP A 8 -37.35 -0.54 8.81
N SER A 9 -36.87 0.61 9.33
CA SER A 9 -36.25 1.67 8.49
C SER A 9 -34.71 1.69 8.47
N SER A 10 -34.04 0.84 9.27
CA SER A 10 -32.59 0.90 9.46
C SER A 10 -31.77 0.26 8.32
N HIS A 11 -32.39 -0.50 7.42
CA HIS A 11 -31.67 -1.27 6.38
C HIS A 11 -31.56 -0.59 5.01
N SER A 12 -32.26 0.52 4.74
CA SER A 12 -32.16 1.22 3.44
C SER A 12 -31.04 2.26 3.39
N ILE A 13 -30.61 2.77 4.55
CA ILE A 13 -29.64 3.88 4.65
C ILE A 13 -28.20 3.41 4.37
N ILE A 14 -27.85 2.15 4.69
CA ILE A 14 -26.48 1.60 4.55
C ILE A 14 -26.06 1.41 3.08
N LYS A 15 -27.00 1.28 2.13
CA LYS A 15 -26.67 1.05 0.71
C LYS A 15 -26.30 2.33 -0.07
N SER A 16 -26.51 3.53 0.47
CA SER A 16 -26.26 4.78 -0.27
C SER A 16 -24.83 5.36 -0.11
N TYR A 17 -24.09 4.93 0.91
CA TYR A 17 -22.81 5.55 1.30
C TYR A 17 -21.56 5.07 0.54
N SER A 18 -21.67 4.16 -0.45
CA SER A 18 -20.49 3.64 -1.16
C SER A 18 -20.09 4.42 -2.43
N ARG A 19 -20.69 5.58 -2.71
CA ARG A 19 -20.56 6.22 -4.04
C ARG A 19 -19.55 7.36 -4.17
N TYR A 20 -18.90 7.81 -3.09
CA TYR A 20 -18.19 9.11 -3.12
C TYR A 20 -16.83 9.16 -2.42
N ILE A 21 -16.08 8.06 -2.43
CA ILE A 21 -14.63 8.09 -2.25
C ILE A 21 -14.01 8.35 -3.65
N SER A 22 -12.88 9.06 -3.72
CA SER A 22 -12.25 9.56 -4.96
C SER A 22 -12.27 8.53 -6.11
N LYS A 23 -13.00 8.86 -7.19
CA LYS A 23 -13.22 8.00 -8.36
C LYS A 23 -11.97 7.48 -9.10
N PRO A 24 -10.77 8.10 -9.07
CA PRO A 24 -9.66 7.59 -9.88
C PRO A 24 -9.13 6.23 -9.40
N TYR A 25 -9.34 5.86 -8.13
CA TYR A 25 -8.77 4.64 -7.57
C TYR A 25 -9.80 3.62 -7.06
N LEU A 26 -11.06 4.03 -6.88
CA LEU A 26 -12.11 3.13 -6.41
C LEU A 26 -12.42 1.99 -7.38
N HIS A 27 -12.37 2.23 -8.70
CA HIS A 27 -12.69 1.18 -9.67
C HIS A 27 -11.68 0.02 -9.65
N LEU A 28 -10.39 0.31 -9.43
CA LEU A 28 -9.36 -0.72 -9.28
C LEU A 28 -9.58 -1.51 -8.00
N TYR A 29 -9.95 -0.82 -6.92
CA TYR A 29 -10.26 -1.42 -5.63
C TYR A 29 -11.52 -2.29 -5.68
N ASP A 30 -12.59 -1.78 -6.28
CA ASP A 30 -13.86 -2.49 -6.44
C ASP A 30 -13.71 -3.67 -7.39
N GLU A 31 -12.91 -3.58 -8.45
CA GLU A 31 -12.64 -4.71 -9.34
C GLU A 31 -11.81 -5.81 -8.66
N ASP A 32 -10.73 -5.45 -7.96
CA ASP A 32 -9.91 -6.44 -7.26
C ASP A 32 -10.65 -7.04 -6.06
N GLU A 33 -11.43 -6.25 -5.34
CA GLU A 33 -12.28 -6.75 -4.24
C GLU A 33 -13.47 -7.57 -4.78
N ALA A 34 -14.10 -7.16 -5.89
CA ALA A 34 -15.14 -7.95 -6.55
C ALA A 34 -14.59 -9.28 -7.05
N ARG A 35 -13.41 -9.29 -7.71
CA ARG A 35 -12.73 -10.53 -8.13
C ARG A 35 -12.32 -11.38 -6.93
N ALA A 36 -11.87 -10.78 -5.83
CA ALA A 36 -11.55 -11.50 -4.60
C ALA A 36 -12.80 -12.14 -3.98
N ARG A 37 -13.93 -11.41 -3.95
CA ARG A 37 -15.23 -11.92 -3.48
C ARG A 37 -15.77 -13.01 -4.39
N GLU A 38 -15.66 -12.85 -5.71
CA GLU A 38 -16.07 -13.82 -6.70
C GLU A 38 -15.22 -15.10 -6.60
N HIS A 39 -13.90 -14.97 -6.47
CA HIS A 39 -12.99 -16.09 -6.25
C HIS A 39 -13.22 -16.79 -4.91
N ALA A 40 -13.50 -16.04 -3.83
CA ALA A 40 -13.88 -16.61 -2.54
C ALA A 40 -15.24 -17.33 -2.62
N ALA A 41 -16.20 -16.80 -3.38
CA ALA A 41 -17.50 -17.42 -3.62
C ALA A 41 -17.40 -18.67 -4.52
N TRP A 42 -16.49 -18.68 -5.48
CA TRP A 42 -16.13 -19.84 -6.30
C TRP A 42 -15.55 -20.95 -5.43
N ARG A 43 -14.54 -20.65 -4.60
CA ARG A 43 -13.95 -21.63 -3.66
C ARG A 43 -14.97 -22.20 -2.67
N ARG A 44 -15.92 -21.41 -2.15
CA ARG A 44 -16.98 -21.91 -1.24
C ARG A 44 -17.96 -22.85 -1.92
N ARG A 45 -18.19 -22.69 -3.23
CA ARG A 45 -19.02 -23.62 -4.01
C ARG A 45 -18.31 -24.95 -4.25
N ASP A 46 -16.99 -24.92 -4.36
CA ASP A 46 -16.16 -26.09 -4.66
C ASP A 46 -15.81 -26.96 -3.44
N THR A 47 -16.06 -26.54 -2.20
CA THR A 47 -15.70 -27.32 -1.00
C THR A 47 -16.43 -28.67 -0.81
N LYS A 48 -17.33 -29.06 -1.73
CA LYS A 48 -17.97 -30.39 -1.70
C LYS A 48 -17.30 -31.43 -2.59
N ASP A 49 -16.54 -30.99 -3.59
CA ASP A 49 -15.69 -31.87 -4.39
C ASP A 49 -14.25 -31.72 -3.91
N LYS A 50 -13.46 -32.79 -3.97
CA LYS A 50 -12.05 -32.77 -3.53
C LYS A 50 -11.37 -31.54 -4.17
N PRO A 51 -10.63 -30.72 -3.40
CA PRO A 51 -9.93 -29.59 -3.98
C PRO A 51 -9.05 -30.14 -5.10
N HIS A 52 -9.36 -29.80 -6.35
CA HIS A 52 -8.45 -30.02 -7.44
C HIS A 52 -7.15 -29.32 -7.03
N GLU A 53 -6.08 -30.09 -6.85
CA GLU A 53 -4.76 -29.51 -6.62
C GLU A 53 -4.56 -28.48 -7.74
N PRO A 54 -4.36 -27.20 -7.41
CA PRO A 54 -4.21 -26.18 -8.43
C PRO A 54 -3.01 -26.59 -9.29
N PHE A 55 -3.25 -26.83 -10.58
CA PHE A 55 -2.19 -27.14 -11.53
C PHE A 55 -1.23 -25.95 -11.58
N SER A 56 -0.15 -26.01 -10.82
CA SER A 56 0.92 -25.02 -10.87
C SER A 56 1.75 -25.30 -12.10
N LEU A 57 1.80 -24.32 -13.01
CA LEU A 57 2.62 -24.44 -14.21
C LEU A 57 4.10 -24.23 -13.81
N PRO A 58 5.01 -25.14 -14.17
CA PRO A 58 6.41 -24.97 -13.86
C PRO A 58 7.00 -23.82 -14.70
N PHE A 59 7.61 -22.85 -14.02
CA PHE A 59 8.43 -21.82 -14.65
C PHE A 59 9.84 -22.37 -14.85
N SER A 60 10.05 -23.01 -16.01
CA SER A 60 11.27 -23.77 -16.34
C SER A 60 12.26 -22.95 -17.17
N THR A 61 13.50 -23.45 -17.31
CA THR A 61 14.53 -22.82 -18.15
C THR A 61 14.12 -22.73 -19.62
N HIS A 62 13.32 -23.67 -20.13
CA HIS A 62 12.74 -23.60 -21.47
C HIS A 62 11.79 -22.41 -21.62
N VAL A 63 10.91 -22.18 -20.64
CA VAL A 63 10.00 -21.02 -20.66
C VAL A 63 10.80 -19.72 -20.64
N VAL A 64 11.81 -19.62 -19.77
CA VAL A 64 12.70 -18.44 -19.70
C VAL A 64 13.37 -18.16 -21.03
N ARG A 65 13.94 -19.18 -21.70
CA ARG A 65 14.58 -19.03 -23.03
C ARG A 65 13.60 -18.51 -24.06
N HIS A 66 12.41 -19.10 -24.15
CA HIS A 66 11.39 -18.62 -25.10
C HIS A 66 10.97 -17.18 -24.79
N LEU A 67 10.76 -16.81 -23.52
CA LEU A 67 10.42 -15.44 -23.13
C LEU A 67 11.55 -14.45 -23.49
N SER A 68 12.82 -14.85 -23.40
CA SER A 68 13.96 -14.01 -23.77
C SER A 68 14.04 -13.71 -25.27
N GLU A 69 13.50 -14.59 -26.12
CA GLU A 69 13.43 -14.39 -27.57
C GLU A 69 12.32 -13.42 -27.99
N LEU A 70 11.33 -13.19 -27.12
CA LEU A 70 10.21 -12.28 -27.37
C LEU A 70 10.63 -10.82 -27.14
N ARG A 71 11.35 -10.23 -28.10
CA ARG A 71 11.87 -8.84 -28.01
C ARG A 71 10.80 -7.76 -27.77
N ALA A 72 9.53 -8.05 -28.04
CA ALA A 72 8.42 -7.13 -27.79
C ALA A 72 7.73 -7.34 -26.41
N LEU A 73 8.21 -8.27 -25.59
CA LEU A 73 7.63 -8.61 -24.29
C LEU A 73 8.06 -7.61 -23.21
N HIS A 74 7.35 -6.49 -23.12
CA HIS A 74 7.64 -5.45 -22.12
C HIS A 74 7.01 -5.70 -20.75
N THR A 75 5.94 -6.51 -20.70
CA THR A 75 5.15 -6.74 -19.49
C THR A 75 4.96 -8.23 -19.27
N LEU A 76 5.31 -8.71 -18.08
CA LEU A 76 5.16 -10.10 -17.68
C LEU A 76 4.35 -10.16 -16.38
N THR A 77 3.31 -10.99 -16.36
CA THR A 77 2.58 -11.33 -15.14
C THR A 77 2.72 -12.81 -14.90
N VAL A 78 3.34 -13.18 -13.78
CA VAL A 78 3.52 -14.57 -13.35
C VAL A 78 2.60 -14.82 -12.16
N ARG A 79 1.81 -15.90 -12.23
CA ARG A 79 0.81 -16.23 -11.22
C ARG A 79 0.86 -17.73 -10.97
N ASP A 80 0.91 -18.10 -9.69
CA ASP A 80 0.74 -19.49 -9.26
C ASP A 80 1.74 -20.46 -9.97
N CYS A 81 2.95 -19.95 -10.30
CA CYS A 81 3.98 -20.73 -10.97
C CYS A 81 5.03 -21.22 -9.97
N LEU A 82 5.41 -22.49 -10.07
CA LEU A 82 6.54 -23.05 -9.34
C LEU A 82 7.82 -22.83 -10.15
N VAL A 83 8.79 -22.13 -9.58
CA VAL A 83 10.11 -21.98 -10.21
C VAL A 83 10.90 -23.28 -10.03
N THR A 84 11.28 -23.92 -11.14
CA THR A 84 12.00 -25.20 -11.10
C THR A 84 13.42 -25.04 -10.55
N GLU A 85 13.99 -26.08 -9.93
CA GLU A 85 15.36 -26.05 -9.35
C GLU A 85 16.43 -25.55 -10.33
N ASN A 86 16.32 -25.89 -11.61
CA ASN A 86 17.27 -25.43 -12.65
C ASN A 86 17.27 -23.89 -12.83
N VAL A 87 16.12 -23.24 -12.59
CA VAL A 87 16.03 -21.77 -12.60
C VAL A 87 16.59 -21.20 -11.29
N LEU A 88 16.37 -21.90 -10.16
CA LEU A 88 16.88 -21.49 -8.85
C LEU A 88 18.41 -21.48 -8.81
N SER A 89 19.05 -22.54 -9.34
CA SER A 89 20.51 -22.69 -9.35
C SER A 89 21.22 -21.66 -10.24
N GLY A 90 20.51 -21.09 -11.21
CA GLY A 90 21.02 -20.03 -12.10
C GLY A 90 22.05 -20.47 -13.14
N SER A 91 22.70 -21.64 -12.98
CA SER A 91 23.81 -22.08 -13.84
C SER A 91 23.44 -22.24 -15.31
N GLU A 92 22.18 -22.60 -15.61
CA GLU A 92 21.68 -22.74 -16.98
C GLU A 92 21.19 -21.43 -17.62
N LEU A 93 21.06 -20.38 -16.82
CA LEU A 93 20.49 -19.09 -17.20
C LEU A 93 21.54 -17.96 -17.23
N ASP A 94 22.81 -18.28 -17.05
CA ASP A 94 23.88 -17.31 -17.15
C ASP A 94 23.86 -16.62 -18.53
N GLY A 95 23.74 -15.29 -18.51
CA GLY A 95 23.64 -14.45 -19.71
C GLY A 95 22.25 -14.37 -20.33
N ILE A 96 21.24 -15.05 -19.79
CA ILE A 96 19.85 -14.90 -20.25
C ILE A 96 19.18 -13.79 -19.48
N GLU A 97 18.78 -12.74 -20.21
CA GLU A 97 18.05 -11.60 -19.68
C GLU A 97 16.68 -11.51 -20.36
N LEU A 98 15.64 -11.28 -19.58
CA LEU A 98 14.29 -11.07 -20.08
C LEU A 98 14.10 -9.58 -20.44
N PRO A 99 13.55 -9.27 -21.63
CA PRO A 99 13.30 -7.89 -22.08
C PRO A 99 12.10 -7.23 -21.37
N VAL A 100 11.88 -7.55 -20.10
CA VAL A 100 10.71 -7.15 -19.30
C VAL A 100 11.00 -5.87 -18.53
N TYR A 101 10.11 -4.89 -18.66
CA TYR A 101 10.14 -3.62 -17.95
C TYR A 101 9.09 -3.54 -16.84
N ASN A 102 8.00 -4.30 -16.97
CA ASN A 102 6.91 -4.35 -15.98
C ASN A 102 6.67 -5.80 -15.56
N LEU A 103 6.94 -6.10 -14.29
CA LEU A 103 6.78 -7.43 -13.73
C LEU A 103 5.73 -7.41 -12.64
N CYS A 104 4.76 -8.31 -12.76
CA CYS A 104 3.79 -8.60 -11.71
C CYS A 104 3.96 -10.04 -11.24
N LEU A 105 4.29 -10.22 -9.96
CA LEU A 105 4.40 -11.53 -9.30
C LEU A 105 3.21 -11.71 -8.36
N ARG A 106 2.42 -12.77 -8.57
CA ARG A 106 1.36 -13.18 -7.65
C ARG A 106 1.76 -14.46 -6.94
N PHE A 107 2.05 -14.33 -5.66
CA PHE A 107 2.51 -15.41 -4.80
C PHE A 107 1.36 -16.26 -4.31
N THR A 108 1.69 -17.45 -3.84
CA THR A 108 0.85 -18.31 -2.99
C THR A 108 1.75 -18.85 -1.88
N SER A 109 1.18 -19.61 -0.94
CA SER A 109 1.99 -20.35 0.05
C SER A 109 3.01 -21.30 -0.57
N GLU A 110 2.78 -21.76 -1.81
CA GLU A 110 3.59 -22.78 -2.48
C GLU A 110 4.61 -22.18 -3.45
N THR A 111 4.45 -20.91 -3.85
CA THR A 111 5.24 -20.27 -4.90
C THR A 111 6.19 -19.20 -4.37
N THR A 112 6.72 -19.41 -3.16
CA THR A 112 7.69 -18.52 -2.51
C THR A 112 8.98 -18.35 -3.31
N ASN A 113 9.30 -19.32 -4.17
CA ASN A 113 10.47 -19.31 -5.04
C ASN A 113 10.32 -18.43 -6.30
N MET A 114 9.18 -17.76 -6.52
CA MET A 114 8.99 -16.83 -7.64
C MET A 114 9.94 -15.63 -7.62
N TRP A 115 10.54 -15.33 -6.48
CA TRP A 115 11.56 -14.29 -6.35
C TRP A 115 12.77 -14.49 -7.26
N HIS A 116 13.10 -15.74 -7.61
CA HIS A 116 14.21 -16.05 -8.52
C HIS A 116 13.99 -15.59 -9.96
N ILE A 117 12.82 -15.06 -10.29
CA ILE A 117 12.54 -14.40 -11.58
C ILE A 117 13.13 -12.98 -11.61
N LEU A 118 13.29 -12.33 -10.45
CA LEU A 118 13.76 -10.95 -10.36
C LEU A 118 15.15 -10.73 -11.01
N PRO A 119 16.18 -11.57 -10.77
CA PRO A 119 17.49 -11.38 -11.38
C PRO A 119 17.50 -11.51 -12.90
N LEU A 120 16.48 -12.16 -13.48
CA LEU A 120 16.34 -12.34 -14.93
C LEU A 120 15.84 -11.06 -15.61
N CYS A 121 15.39 -10.05 -14.87
CA CYS A 121 14.79 -8.83 -15.41
C CYS A 121 15.64 -7.59 -15.07
N PRO A 122 16.85 -7.42 -15.65
CA PRO A 122 17.75 -6.33 -15.25
C PRO A 122 17.26 -4.94 -15.67
N SER A 123 16.35 -4.85 -16.64
CA SER A 123 15.78 -3.58 -17.14
C SER A 123 14.45 -3.20 -16.47
N LEU A 124 14.13 -3.80 -15.33
CA LEU A 124 12.84 -3.63 -14.69
C LEU A 124 12.62 -2.18 -14.19
N ARG A 125 11.47 -1.61 -14.55
CA ARG A 125 11.03 -0.27 -14.11
C ARG A 125 9.85 -0.32 -13.16
N THR A 126 8.96 -1.29 -13.36
CA THR A 126 7.78 -1.50 -12.52
C THR A 126 7.81 -2.90 -11.93
N LEU A 127 7.78 -2.99 -10.60
CA LEU A 127 7.63 -4.23 -9.87
C LEU A 127 6.36 -4.19 -9.03
N SER A 128 5.47 -5.14 -9.27
CA SER A 128 4.24 -5.33 -8.49
C SER A 128 4.24 -6.72 -7.87
N ILE A 129 4.19 -6.78 -6.55
CA ILE A 129 4.13 -8.02 -5.79
C ILE A 129 2.77 -8.08 -5.10
N PHE A 130 2.10 -9.22 -5.27
CA PHE A 130 0.77 -9.46 -4.72
C PHE A 130 0.73 -10.82 -4.02
N SER A 131 0.26 -10.84 -2.78
CA SER A 131 -0.15 -12.07 -2.09
C SER A 131 -1.67 -12.15 -2.03
N PRO A 132 -2.32 -13.26 -2.41
CA PRO A 132 -3.69 -13.48 -2.06
C PRO A 132 -3.84 -13.56 -0.53
N PHE A 133 -5.01 -13.13 -0.06
CA PHE A 133 -5.36 -13.06 1.35
C PHE A 133 -4.97 -14.35 2.11
N ARG A 134 -4.28 -14.17 3.24
CA ARG A 134 -3.84 -15.16 4.27
C ARG A 134 -2.40 -15.67 4.20
N PHE A 135 -1.60 -15.28 3.20
CA PHE A 135 -0.22 -15.73 3.13
C PHE A 135 0.75 -14.57 3.17
N ASP A 136 1.76 -14.71 4.01
CA ASP A 136 2.87 -13.78 4.07
C ASP A 136 3.68 -13.95 2.78
N VAL A 137 3.91 -12.85 2.07
CA VAL A 137 4.94 -12.88 1.03
C VAL A 137 6.27 -12.95 1.75
N PRO A 138 7.04 -14.05 1.63
CA PRO A 138 8.35 -14.09 2.24
C PRO A 138 9.22 -13.02 1.58
N VAL A 139 10.11 -12.41 2.34
CA VAL A 139 11.13 -11.54 1.76
C VAL A 139 12.11 -12.41 0.98
N PRO A 140 12.60 -11.97 -0.20
CA PRO A 140 13.63 -12.70 -0.91
C PRO A 140 14.85 -12.91 -0.01
N SER A 141 15.54 -14.03 -0.19
CA SER A 141 16.85 -14.19 0.43
C SER A 141 17.83 -13.14 -0.09
N ASP A 142 18.84 -12.81 0.70
CA ASP A 142 19.91 -11.88 0.30
C ASP A 142 20.58 -12.31 -1.01
N GLU A 143 20.66 -13.62 -1.27
CA GLU A 143 21.17 -14.17 -2.54
C GLU A 143 20.37 -13.68 -3.75
N VAL A 144 19.03 -13.64 -3.66
CA VAL A 144 18.20 -13.13 -4.75
C VAL A 144 18.40 -11.63 -4.92
N TRP A 145 18.41 -10.88 -3.83
CA TRP A 145 18.53 -9.42 -3.88
C TRP A 145 19.88 -8.96 -4.44
N THR A 146 20.98 -9.57 -4.01
CA THR A 146 22.33 -9.22 -4.47
C THR A 146 22.54 -9.49 -5.96
N ARG A 147 21.73 -10.36 -6.57
CA ARG A 147 21.75 -10.62 -8.02
C ARG A 147 20.87 -9.64 -8.83
N CYS A 148 20.01 -8.87 -8.18
CA CYS A 148 19.10 -7.94 -8.87
C CYS A 148 19.86 -6.69 -9.34
N ARG A 149 19.79 -6.40 -10.64
CA ARG A 149 20.48 -5.25 -11.28
C ARG A 149 19.56 -4.07 -11.61
N PHE A 150 18.25 -4.21 -11.38
CA PHE A 150 17.26 -3.22 -11.83
C PHE A 150 17.03 -2.05 -10.86
N PHE A 151 17.57 -2.09 -9.63
CA PHE A 151 17.30 -1.06 -8.63
C PHE A 151 17.65 0.39 -9.05
N PRO A 152 18.76 0.64 -9.79
CA PRO A 152 19.03 1.96 -10.40
C PRO A 152 17.96 2.46 -11.37
N HIS A 153 17.09 1.58 -11.86
CA HIS A 153 16.10 1.86 -12.90
C HIS A 153 14.67 1.62 -12.42
N LEU A 154 14.49 1.12 -11.19
CA LEU A 154 13.18 0.78 -10.66
C LEU A 154 12.42 2.04 -10.26
N GLU A 155 11.53 2.49 -11.13
CA GLU A 155 10.71 3.69 -10.93
C GLU A 155 9.51 3.42 -10.01
N ARG A 156 8.89 2.22 -10.11
CA ARG A 156 7.60 1.92 -9.46
C ARG A 156 7.67 0.62 -8.69
N LEU A 157 7.41 0.67 -7.38
CA LEU A 157 7.36 -0.49 -6.51
C LEU A 157 6.00 -0.55 -5.80
N THR A 158 5.25 -1.61 -6.07
CA THR A 158 3.95 -1.88 -5.44
C THR A 158 3.99 -3.20 -4.69
N LEU A 159 3.65 -3.14 -3.41
CA LEU A 159 3.67 -4.26 -2.49
C LEU A 159 2.29 -4.42 -1.88
N THR A 160 1.59 -5.49 -2.24
CA THR A 160 0.19 -5.70 -1.85
C THR A 160 0.06 -6.96 -1.01
N HIS A 161 -0.60 -6.80 0.14
CA HIS A 161 -0.82 -7.84 1.15
C HIS A 161 0.49 -8.35 1.77
N ILE A 162 1.45 -7.45 2.00
CA ILE A 162 2.62 -7.78 2.81
C ILE A 162 2.21 -7.85 4.29
N HIS A 163 2.72 -8.86 4.99
CA HIS A 163 2.52 -9.00 6.42
C HIS A 163 3.45 -8.09 7.20
N SER A 164 3.00 -7.57 8.35
CA SER A 164 3.79 -6.64 9.15
C SER A 164 5.12 -7.24 9.64
N SER A 165 5.16 -8.54 9.92
CA SER A 165 6.39 -9.25 10.30
C SER A 165 7.48 -9.18 9.23
N SER A 166 7.11 -9.20 7.95
CA SER A 166 8.04 -9.18 6.82
C SER A 166 8.51 -7.78 6.44
N LEU A 167 7.91 -6.72 6.98
CA LEU A 167 8.28 -5.34 6.62
C LEU A 167 9.68 -4.97 7.06
N ASN A 168 10.14 -5.47 8.21
CA ASN A 168 11.49 -5.18 8.68
C ASN A 168 12.54 -5.85 7.79
N ASP A 169 12.31 -7.10 7.39
CA ASP A 169 13.21 -7.82 6.48
C ASP A 169 13.26 -7.12 5.12
N LEU A 170 12.12 -6.66 4.61
CA LEU A 170 12.04 -5.89 3.37
C LEU A 170 12.79 -4.55 3.49
N ALA A 171 12.58 -3.83 4.59
CA ALA A 171 13.27 -2.57 4.85
C ALA A 171 14.79 -2.77 4.94
N PHE A 172 15.23 -3.86 5.57
CA PHE A 172 16.64 -4.23 5.64
C PHE A 172 17.23 -4.56 4.26
N ALA A 173 16.50 -5.30 3.43
CA ALA A 173 16.90 -5.60 2.07
C ALA A 173 17.04 -4.31 1.22
N LEU A 174 16.04 -3.43 1.26
CA LEU A 174 16.09 -2.14 0.56
C LEU A 174 17.22 -1.25 1.05
N LEU A 175 17.47 -1.22 2.37
CA LEU A 175 18.59 -0.50 2.94
C LEU A 175 19.93 -1.07 2.46
N SER A 176 20.07 -2.39 2.40
CA SER A 176 21.29 -3.06 1.92
C SER A 176 21.55 -2.74 0.45
N VAL A 177 20.51 -2.70 -0.38
CA VAL A 177 20.61 -2.25 -1.78
C VAL A 177 21.02 -0.78 -1.84
N ALA A 178 20.42 0.08 -1.03
CA ALA A 178 20.74 1.52 -0.98
C ALA A 178 22.20 1.80 -0.55
N LEU A 179 22.87 0.85 0.11
CA LEU A 179 24.30 0.97 0.45
C LEU A 179 25.23 0.71 -0.74
N VAL A 180 24.79 -0.07 -1.74
CA VAL A 180 25.59 -0.45 -2.90
C VAL A 180 25.15 0.25 -4.19
N SER A 181 23.95 0.81 -4.22
CA SER A 181 23.31 1.34 -5.41
C SER A 181 22.31 2.44 -5.06
N GLU A 182 22.13 3.40 -5.96
CA GLU A 182 21.10 4.43 -5.80
C GLU A 182 19.71 3.83 -6.11
N LEU A 183 18.75 4.05 -5.21
CA LEU A 183 17.35 3.69 -5.43
C LEU A 183 16.67 4.76 -6.29
N HIS A 184 16.17 4.40 -7.46
CA HIS A 184 15.46 5.35 -8.35
C HIS A 184 13.92 5.26 -8.24
N ILE A 185 13.42 4.86 -7.08
CA ILE A 185 11.98 4.67 -6.86
C ILE A 185 11.31 6.04 -6.78
N THR A 186 10.37 6.30 -7.69
CA THR A 186 9.55 7.52 -7.72
C THR A 186 8.13 7.25 -7.20
N HIS A 187 7.62 6.03 -7.37
CA HIS A 187 6.30 5.63 -6.91
C HIS A 187 6.40 4.42 -5.99
N PHE A 188 6.05 4.61 -4.72
CA PHE A 188 6.05 3.55 -3.72
C PHE A 188 4.64 3.35 -3.16
N LYS A 189 4.12 2.12 -3.31
CA LYS A 189 2.85 1.70 -2.71
C LYS A 189 3.08 0.51 -1.80
N LEU A 190 2.69 0.67 -0.54
CA LEU A 190 2.55 -0.41 0.41
C LEU A 190 1.07 -0.58 0.78
N HIS A 191 0.58 -1.80 0.65
CA HIS A 191 -0.71 -2.20 1.16
C HIS A 191 -0.55 -3.42 2.05
N THR A 192 -0.93 -3.28 3.32
CA THR A 192 -0.94 -4.37 4.29
C THR A 192 -2.35 -4.79 4.66
N MET A 193 -2.52 -6.09 4.91
CA MET A 193 -3.82 -6.65 5.31
C MET A 193 -4.18 -6.25 6.74
N TYR A 194 -3.17 -6.13 7.61
CA TYR A 194 -3.32 -5.77 9.01
C TYR A 194 -2.71 -4.39 9.27
N GLY A 195 -3.14 -3.79 10.38
CA GLY A 195 -2.54 -2.58 10.89
C GLY A 195 -1.04 -2.79 11.17
N VAL A 196 -0.22 -1.90 10.63
CA VAL A 196 1.23 -1.83 10.83
C VAL A 196 1.53 -0.71 11.81
N ARG A 197 2.44 -0.96 12.76
CA ARG A 197 2.83 0.05 13.74
C ARG A 197 3.67 1.14 13.09
N ASP A 198 3.62 2.35 13.63
CA ASP A 198 4.37 3.47 13.04
C ASP A 198 5.88 3.18 13.06
N ALA A 199 6.40 2.49 14.09
CA ALA A 199 7.82 2.10 14.16
C ALA A 199 8.30 1.26 12.95
N GLU A 200 7.48 0.35 12.46
CA GLU A 200 7.80 -0.50 11.30
C GLU A 200 7.77 0.33 10.01
N ILE A 201 6.77 1.21 9.86
CA ILE A 201 6.69 2.15 8.74
C ILE A 201 7.88 3.11 8.74
N LEU A 202 8.24 3.67 9.89
CA LEU A 202 9.39 4.58 10.03
C LEU A 202 10.70 3.89 9.61
N PHE A 203 10.86 2.61 9.94
CA PHE A 203 12.02 1.84 9.51
C PHE A 203 12.05 1.64 7.98
N LEU A 204 10.91 1.33 7.37
CA LEU A 204 10.77 1.27 5.92
C LEU A 204 11.02 2.62 5.24
N LEU A 205 10.47 3.71 5.77
CA LEU A 205 10.69 5.06 5.24
C LEU A 205 12.18 5.42 5.26
N ARG A 206 12.90 5.05 6.32
CA ARG A 206 14.36 5.22 6.40
C ARG A 206 15.10 4.45 5.30
N ALA A 207 14.64 3.26 4.93
CA ALA A 207 15.27 2.45 3.87
C ALA A 207 15.13 3.10 2.49
N ILE A 208 14.05 3.85 2.25
CA ILE A 208 13.76 4.50 0.95
C ILE A 208 13.98 6.01 0.96
N GLN A 209 14.50 6.60 2.05
CA GLN A 209 14.58 8.06 2.22
C GLN A 209 15.45 8.78 1.19
N ASN A 210 16.40 8.07 0.56
CA ASN A 210 17.27 8.65 -0.47
C ASN A 210 16.70 8.50 -1.89
N ALA A 211 15.59 7.78 -2.05
CA ALA A 211 14.94 7.64 -3.34
C ALA A 211 14.14 8.93 -3.67
N PRO A 212 14.03 9.30 -4.96
CA PRO A 212 13.29 10.48 -5.40
C PRO A 212 11.78 10.24 -5.38
N ILE A 213 11.21 9.92 -4.22
CA ILE A 213 9.79 9.56 -4.08
C ILE A 213 8.91 10.77 -4.40
N GLU A 214 8.08 10.62 -5.44
CA GLU A 214 7.07 11.58 -5.88
C GLU A 214 5.68 11.15 -5.43
N VAL A 215 5.41 9.84 -5.40
CA VAL A 215 4.11 9.27 -5.00
C VAL A 215 4.33 8.25 -3.91
N LEU A 216 3.75 8.51 -2.74
CA LEU A 216 3.79 7.63 -1.57
C LEU A 216 2.38 7.20 -1.17
N VAL A 217 2.13 5.90 -1.20
CA VAL A 217 0.86 5.31 -0.78
C VAL A 217 1.14 4.31 0.35
N LEU A 218 0.64 4.61 1.55
CA LEU A 218 0.76 3.76 2.72
C LEU A 218 -0.63 3.34 3.20
N GLU A 219 -0.95 2.07 3.01
CA GLU A 219 -2.25 1.52 3.37
C GLU A 219 -2.11 0.42 4.42
N GLY A 220 -2.89 0.56 5.50
CA GLY A 220 -2.85 -0.33 6.65
C GLY A 220 -2.07 0.24 7.85
N LEU A 221 -2.12 1.55 8.10
CA LEU A 221 -1.50 2.16 9.28
C LEU A 221 -2.31 1.87 10.55
N ALA A 222 -1.73 1.27 11.59
CA ALA A 222 -2.46 0.99 12.84
C ALA A 222 -2.61 2.23 13.72
N GLU A 223 -1.49 2.93 13.94
CA GLU A 223 -1.38 4.05 14.86
C GLU A 223 -1.69 5.33 14.08
N ALA A 224 -0.82 5.72 13.13
CA ALA A 224 -0.91 6.96 12.36
C ALA A 224 -0.83 8.21 13.25
N GLU A 225 0.16 8.23 14.15
CA GLU A 225 0.45 9.35 15.02
C GLU A 225 1.09 10.51 14.24
N PRO A 226 0.97 11.76 14.72
CA PRO A 226 1.55 12.93 14.03
C PRO A 226 3.07 12.84 13.79
N ALA A 227 3.81 12.10 14.62
CA ALA A 227 5.24 11.88 14.42
C ALA A 227 5.57 11.16 13.10
N LEU A 228 4.71 10.26 12.63
CA LEU A 228 4.87 9.62 11.32
C LEU A 228 4.82 10.66 10.18
N PHE A 229 3.91 11.63 10.30
CA PHE A 229 3.75 12.69 9.31
C PHE A 229 4.96 13.63 9.29
N SER A 230 5.49 14.00 10.47
CA SER A 230 6.76 14.72 10.54
C SER A 230 7.84 13.99 9.78
N ARG A 231 7.96 12.67 9.99
CA ARG A 231 9.00 11.88 9.37
C ARG A 231 8.85 11.80 7.85
N ILE A 232 7.63 11.64 7.35
CA ILE A 232 7.34 11.69 5.91
C ILE A 232 7.77 13.06 5.34
N GLY A 233 7.41 14.14 6.05
CA GLY A 233 7.81 15.52 5.73
C GLY A 233 9.32 15.70 5.65
N GLU A 234 10.07 15.14 6.61
CA GLU A 234 11.54 15.17 6.64
C GLU A 234 12.18 14.36 5.52
N CYS A 235 11.65 13.17 5.23
CA CYS A 235 12.23 12.26 4.23
C CYS A 235 12.02 12.76 2.79
N PHE A 236 10.88 13.41 2.49
CA PHE A 236 10.48 13.70 1.10
C PHE A 236 10.05 15.16 0.88
N GLU A 237 10.60 16.08 1.66
CA GLU A 237 10.25 17.52 1.70
C GLU A 237 10.15 18.17 0.31
N SER A 238 11.07 17.82 -0.59
CA SER A 238 11.29 18.49 -1.87
C SER A 238 10.88 17.67 -3.10
N THR A 239 10.39 16.44 -2.92
CA THR A 239 10.07 15.53 -4.04
C THR A 239 8.62 15.07 -4.03
N LEU A 240 7.99 14.95 -2.86
CA LEU A 240 6.67 14.33 -2.76
C LEU A 240 5.56 15.21 -3.37
N VAL A 241 4.87 14.66 -4.38
CA VAL A 241 3.76 15.29 -5.10
C VAL A 241 2.42 14.71 -4.66
N ALA A 242 2.37 13.41 -4.37
CA ALA A 242 1.15 12.73 -3.95
C ALA A 242 1.38 11.87 -2.70
N LEU A 243 0.49 12.00 -1.73
CA LEU A 243 0.50 11.24 -0.48
C LEU A 243 -0.87 10.64 -0.21
N THR A 244 -0.93 9.32 -0.08
CA THR A 244 -2.14 8.60 0.33
C THR A 244 -1.88 7.82 1.61
N LEU A 245 -2.67 8.07 2.66
CA LEU A 245 -2.53 7.43 3.96
C LEU A 245 -3.84 6.75 4.36
N ILE A 246 -3.85 5.42 4.42
CA ILE A 246 -5.05 4.66 4.78
C ILE A 246 -4.81 3.97 6.12
N ARG A 247 -5.55 4.41 7.15
CA ARG A 247 -5.50 3.87 8.51
C ARG A 247 -6.35 2.60 8.63
N ARG A 248 -5.82 1.59 9.34
CA ARG A 248 -6.49 0.35 9.73
C ARG A 248 -6.04 -0.06 11.15
N ALA A 249 -6.74 0.43 12.16
CA ALA A 249 -6.51 0.13 13.58
C ALA A 249 -6.75 -1.34 13.95
N SER A 250 -7.66 -2.02 13.24
CA SER A 250 -7.97 -3.43 13.51
C SER A 250 -8.42 -4.18 12.28
N ILE A 251 -8.35 -5.51 12.34
CA ILE A 251 -8.87 -6.40 11.30
C ILE A 251 -10.38 -6.21 11.05
N ARG A 252 -11.14 -5.76 12.06
CA ARG A 252 -12.58 -5.53 11.95
C ARG A 252 -12.91 -4.37 11.01
N GLN A 253 -12.02 -3.39 10.89
CA GLN A 253 -12.16 -2.28 9.95
C GLN A 253 -11.95 -2.67 8.48
N VAL A 254 -11.64 -3.94 8.19
CA VAL A 254 -11.78 -4.47 6.82
C VAL A 254 -13.27 -4.50 6.43
N GLY A 255 -14.17 -4.75 7.39
CA GLY A 255 -15.62 -4.78 7.17
C GLY A 255 -16.35 -3.52 7.63
N ASP A 256 -15.89 -2.90 8.72
CA ASP A 256 -16.48 -1.67 9.26
C ASP A 256 -15.89 -0.42 8.58
N ARG A 257 -16.77 0.41 8.02
CA ARG A 257 -16.38 1.58 7.20
C ARG A 257 -15.97 2.81 8.01
N GLU A 258 -16.32 2.86 9.30
CA GLU A 258 -16.02 4.03 10.12
C GLU A 258 -14.62 3.96 10.70
N ILE A 259 -13.81 4.96 10.36
CA ILE A 259 -12.41 5.04 10.74
C ILE A 259 -12.18 6.38 11.43
N THR A 260 -11.92 6.29 12.74
CA THR A 260 -11.53 7.43 13.56
C THR A 260 -10.01 7.57 13.53
N TRP A 261 -9.50 8.74 13.14
CA TRP A 261 -8.08 9.05 13.25
C TRP A 261 -7.70 9.38 14.71
N PRO A 262 -6.47 9.09 15.18
CA PRO A 262 -6.07 9.31 16.57
C PRO A 262 -6.20 10.76 17.02
N ARG A 263 -6.00 11.69 16.08
CA ARG A 263 -6.10 13.13 16.31
C ARG A 263 -7.06 13.74 15.29
N PRO A 264 -7.63 14.92 15.59
CA PRO A 264 -8.37 15.66 14.59
C PRO A 264 -7.43 16.14 13.47
N THR A 265 -8.00 16.38 12.28
CA THR A 265 -7.25 16.62 11.05
C THR A 265 -6.28 17.80 11.15
N TRP A 266 -6.68 18.87 11.82
CA TRP A 266 -5.87 20.07 12.05
C TRP A 266 -4.59 19.84 12.86
N LYS A 267 -4.50 18.75 13.65
CA LYS A 267 -3.25 18.39 14.35
C LYS A 267 -2.20 17.82 13.40
N TYR A 268 -2.59 17.31 12.23
CA TYR A 268 -1.66 16.75 11.23
C TYR A 268 -1.16 17.83 10.26
N ALA A 269 -1.94 18.89 10.03
CA ALA A 269 -1.63 19.92 9.04
C ALA A 269 -0.22 20.54 9.19
N PRO A 270 0.26 20.90 10.40
CA PRO A 270 1.60 21.47 10.56
C PRO A 270 2.72 20.54 10.09
N HIS A 271 2.51 19.22 10.20
CA HIS A 271 3.50 18.22 9.79
C HIS A 271 3.59 18.06 8.27
N LEU A 272 2.48 18.33 7.57
CA LEU A 272 2.41 18.30 6.10
C LEU A 272 2.91 19.59 5.46
N SER A 273 2.96 20.70 6.21
CA SER A 273 3.39 22.02 5.71
C SER A 273 4.79 22.04 5.09
N ARG A 274 5.63 21.06 5.46
CA ARG A 274 6.99 20.90 4.91
C ARG A 274 6.98 20.36 3.48
N LEU A 275 5.96 19.63 3.08
CA LEU A 275 5.86 19.00 1.75
C LEU A 275 5.47 20.04 0.70
N THR A 276 6.41 20.93 0.35
CA THR A 276 6.17 22.11 -0.50
C THR A 276 5.68 21.80 -1.91
N LYS A 277 5.89 20.56 -2.39
CA LYS A 277 5.44 20.09 -3.70
C LYS A 277 4.17 19.23 -3.65
N LEU A 278 3.59 19.01 -2.48
CA LEU A 278 2.41 18.16 -2.34
C LEU A 278 1.20 18.79 -3.03
N GLN A 279 0.69 18.13 -4.06
CA GLN A 279 -0.48 18.55 -4.84
C GLN A 279 -1.68 17.64 -4.59
N HIS A 280 -1.44 16.39 -4.19
CA HIS A 280 -2.48 15.40 -3.97
C HIS A 280 -2.33 14.78 -2.58
N PHE A 281 -3.38 14.91 -1.76
CA PHE A 281 -3.45 14.29 -0.45
C PHE A 281 -4.76 13.50 -0.35
N ASP A 282 -4.66 12.23 0.03
CA ASP A 282 -5.82 11.37 0.27
C ASP A 282 -5.65 10.59 1.58
N TRP A 283 -6.75 10.42 2.30
CA TRP A 283 -6.81 9.58 3.49
C TRP A 283 -8.23 9.10 3.76
N ASN A 284 -8.36 7.97 4.44
CA ASN A 284 -9.67 7.45 4.83
C ASN A 284 -10.17 8.13 6.11
N SER A 285 -10.72 9.33 5.98
CA SER A 285 -11.40 10.03 7.08
C SER A 285 -12.91 9.81 7.01
N PHE A 286 -13.52 9.44 8.15
CA PHE A 286 -14.97 9.48 8.26
C PHE A 286 -15.43 10.94 8.33
N CYS A 287 -16.12 11.38 7.28
CA CYS A 287 -16.69 12.70 7.19
C CYS A 287 -18.21 12.55 7.20
N PRO A 288 -18.91 12.81 8.33
CA PRO A 288 -20.36 12.79 8.34
C PRO A 288 -20.83 13.94 7.44
N PHE A 289 -21.28 13.61 6.23
CA PHE A 289 -21.71 14.55 5.19
C PHE A 289 -22.85 15.49 5.62
N THR A 290 -23.42 15.30 6.80
CA THR A 290 -24.48 16.14 7.36
C THR A 290 -23.98 17.39 8.08
N THR A 291 -22.68 17.54 8.37
CA THR A 291 -22.21 18.60 9.29
C THR A 291 -20.84 19.21 8.97
N VAL A 292 -20.34 19.16 7.73
CA VAL A 292 -19.05 19.80 7.40
C VAL A 292 -19.31 21.20 6.82
N PRO A 293 -19.24 22.28 7.62
CA PRO A 293 -19.18 23.61 7.04
C PRO A 293 -17.88 23.69 6.24
N SER A 294 -17.97 24.22 5.01
CA SER A 294 -16.83 24.51 4.13
C SER A 294 -15.71 25.29 4.82
N SER A 295 -16.03 25.99 5.92
CA SER A 295 -15.07 26.70 6.76
C SER A 295 -13.96 25.81 7.34
N SER A 296 -14.25 24.58 7.80
CA SER A 296 -13.20 23.73 8.40
C SER A 296 -12.17 23.23 7.38
N LEU A 297 -12.56 23.13 6.10
CA LEU A 297 -11.66 22.79 5.01
C LEU A 297 -10.83 24.01 4.59
N LEU A 298 -11.46 25.19 4.53
CA LEU A 298 -10.77 26.46 4.33
C LEU A 298 -9.77 26.75 5.46
N ASP A 299 -10.10 26.43 6.71
CA ASP A 299 -9.19 26.60 7.84
C ASP A 299 -7.99 25.66 7.72
N PHE A 300 -8.20 24.43 7.24
CA PHE A 300 -7.12 23.49 6.95
C PHE A 300 -6.19 24.00 5.84
N GLU A 301 -6.74 24.50 4.75
CA GLU A 301 -5.98 25.08 3.62
C GLU A 301 -5.21 26.35 4.03
N ASN A 302 -5.79 27.18 4.89
CA ASN A 302 -5.16 28.41 5.39
C ASN A 302 -4.24 28.19 6.60
N GLY A 303 -3.93 26.93 6.94
CA GLY A 303 -2.98 26.59 8.00
C GLY A 303 -3.49 26.83 9.43
N PHE A 304 -4.81 26.89 9.64
CA PHE A 304 -5.45 27.30 10.90
C PHE A 304 -4.74 28.52 11.49
N LEU A 305 -4.80 29.66 10.79
CA LEU A 305 -4.34 30.95 11.30
C LEU A 305 -4.86 31.13 12.73
N GLU A 306 -3.99 31.00 13.74
CA GLU A 306 -3.97 31.59 15.10
C GLU A 306 -5.29 31.98 15.84
N ILE A 307 -6.46 31.52 15.39
CA ILE A 307 -7.77 31.84 15.96
C ILE A 307 -7.92 31.14 17.31
N LEU A 308 -7.17 30.05 17.56
CA LEU A 308 -7.10 29.43 18.86
C LEU A 308 -6.34 30.29 19.88
N THR A 309 -5.31 31.02 19.48
CA THR A 309 -4.64 31.99 20.37
C THR A 309 -5.60 33.12 20.74
N ASP A 310 -6.40 33.62 19.80
CA ASP A 310 -7.40 34.67 20.08
C ASP A 310 -8.58 34.16 20.93
N MET A 311 -9.08 32.94 20.71
CA MET A 311 -10.15 32.37 21.54
C MET A 311 -9.69 32.04 22.97
N THR A 312 -8.44 31.56 23.13
CA THR A 312 -7.90 31.26 24.46
C THR A 312 -7.67 32.56 25.26
N GLU A 313 -7.18 33.62 24.61
CA GLU A 313 -7.04 34.94 25.22
C GLU A 313 -8.40 35.60 25.51
N LYS A 314 -9.40 35.46 24.63
CA LYS A 314 -10.77 35.92 24.89
C LYS A 314 -11.45 35.15 26.03
N MET A 315 -11.26 33.84 26.13
CA MET A 315 -11.79 33.06 27.26
C MET A 315 -11.12 33.44 28.58
N LYS A 316 -9.80 33.67 28.60
CA LYS A 316 -9.12 34.22 29.79
C LYS A 316 -9.66 35.60 30.16
N ALA A 317 -9.86 36.50 29.19
CA ALA A 317 -10.40 37.83 29.43
C ALA A 317 -11.83 37.80 29.99
N MET A 318 -12.69 36.90 29.50
CA MET A 318 -14.06 36.74 30.02
C MET A 318 -14.09 36.19 31.45
N VAL A 319 -13.19 35.28 31.81
CA VAL A 319 -13.08 34.77 33.20
C VAL A 319 -12.60 35.89 34.14
N THR A 320 -11.66 36.73 33.70
CA THR A 320 -11.10 37.81 34.52
C THR A 320 -12.09 38.96 34.78
N LEU A 321 -13.06 39.18 33.88
CA LEU A 321 -14.12 40.19 34.04
C LEU A 321 -15.29 39.72 34.91
N SER A 322 -15.31 38.45 35.31
CA SER A 322 -16.38 37.84 36.12
C SER A 322 -16.03 37.65 37.60
N ALA A 323 -14.83 38.07 38.02
CA ALA A 323 -14.31 38.01 39.39
C ALA A 323 -14.16 39.42 39.99
#